data_AF-A0A9E2Q8G2-F1
#
_entry.id   AF-A0A9E2Q8G2-F1
#
_cell.length_a   1.000
_cell.length_b   1.000
_cell.length_c   1.000
_cell.angle_alpha   90.00
_cell.angle_beta   90.00
_cell.angle_gamma   90.00
#
_symmetry.space_group_name_H-M   'P 1'
#
loop_
_entity.id
_entity.type
_entity.pdbx_description
1 polymer ?
#
loop_
_entity_poly.entity_id
_entity_poly.type
_entity_poly.pdbx_seq_one_letter_code
_entity_poly.pdbx_strand_id
1 'polypeptide(L)'
;MIPDIMSIDFDNETPRLILYLPHENGSSMIHHALDKPVTPSSDFYLRLNRRQLERLPLKHHFSEATSYIPALGITEWHGAIDGQTVSIAWSWALCDDGYTYVTQPLDITSNVMLVSDKGYDAGPSETACVLHGVLRHLDWQAKISSIVLG
;
A
#
# COMPACT_ATOMS: atom_id res chain seq x y z
N MET A 1 -15.57 21.12 41.84
CA MET A 1 -16.23 21.51 40.59
C MET A 1 -17.05 20.31 40.17
N ILE A 2 -18.37 20.48 40.07
CA ILE A 2 -19.35 19.41 39.85
C ILE A 2 -19.13 18.87 38.43
N PRO A 3 -19.13 17.56 38.16
CA PRO A 3 -19.14 17.08 36.79
C PRO A 3 -20.54 17.32 36.21
N ASP A 4 -20.63 18.10 35.15
CA ASP A 4 -21.84 18.14 34.33
C ASP A 4 -21.93 16.83 33.54
N ILE A 5 -22.96 16.04 33.82
CA ILE A 5 -23.43 14.98 32.94
C ILE A 5 -24.86 15.37 32.52
N MET A 6 -25.16 15.30 31.21
CA MET A 6 -26.22 14.43 30.68
C MET A 6 -26.53 14.72 29.21
N SER A 7 -26.18 13.76 28.36
CA SER A 7 -27.03 13.36 27.24
C SER A 7 -26.89 11.85 27.08
N ILE A 8 -28.03 11.16 27.13
CA ILE A 8 -28.15 9.74 26.80
C ILE A 8 -28.85 9.70 25.45
N ASP A 9 -28.21 9.07 24.47
CA ASP A 9 -28.83 8.78 23.18
C ASP A 9 -29.65 7.49 23.31
N PHE A 10 -30.91 7.55 22.90
CA PHE A 10 -31.89 6.48 23.06
C PHE A 10 -32.34 6.01 21.67
N ASP A 11 -31.45 5.35 20.91
CA ASP A 11 -31.87 4.53 19.77
C ASP A 11 -31.04 3.24 19.69
N ASN A 12 -31.67 2.17 20.19
CA ASN A 12 -31.39 0.73 20.07
C ASN A 12 -30.15 0.08 20.75
N GLU A 13 -30.44 -0.47 21.94
CA GLU A 13 -29.97 -1.74 22.56
C GLU A 13 -28.52 -1.89 23.07
N THR A 14 -27.91 -0.84 23.63
CA THR A 14 -27.19 -0.88 24.94
C THR A 14 -26.61 0.50 25.30
N PRO A 15 -26.88 1.07 26.49
CA PRO A 15 -26.31 2.37 26.87
C PRO A 15 -24.81 2.22 27.20
N ARG A 16 -23.95 3.02 26.57
CA ARG A 16 -22.53 3.17 26.93
C ARG A 16 -22.26 4.60 27.41
N LEU A 17 -21.58 4.72 28.55
CA LEU A 17 -21.17 6.01 29.11
C LEU A 17 -20.01 6.57 28.26
N ILE A 18 -20.20 7.74 27.63
CA ILE A 18 -19.11 8.48 26.98
C ILE A 18 -18.67 9.61 27.92
N LEU A 19 -17.44 9.52 28.44
CA LEU A 19 -16.81 10.60 29.19
C LEU A 19 -16.01 11.48 28.21
N TYR A 20 -16.47 12.71 27.98
CA TYR A 20 -15.67 13.74 27.33
C TYR A 20 -14.75 14.40 28.37
N LEU A 21 -13.44 14.13 28.28
CA LEU A 21 -12.43 14.90 29.00
C LEU A 21 -11.98 16.07 28.12
N PRO A 22 -11.79 17.28 28.69
CA PRO A 22 -11.39 18.45 27.92
C PRO A 22 -9.93 18.34 27.46
N HIS A 23 -9.76 18.88 26.27
CA HIS A 23 -8.64 18.85 25.35
C HIS A 23 -7.32 19.41 25.90
N GLU A 24 -6.25 18.61 25.96
CA GLU A 24 -4.86 19.05 25.70
C GLU A 24 -4.05 17.87 25.09
N ASN A 25 -3.37 18.13 23.97
CA ASN A 25 -2.53 17.21 23.16
C ASN A 25 -3.24 16.16 22.26
N GLY A 26 -4.13 16.64 21.39
CA GLY A 26 -4.90 15.84 20.43
C GLY A 26 -4.29 15.68 19.02
N SER A 27 -2.98 15.44 18.85
CA SER A 27 -2.41 15.15 17.51
C SER A 27 -1.97 13.71 17.29
N SER A 28 -1.84 12.88 18.33
CA SER A 28 -1.27 11.53 18.17
C SER A 28 -2.30 10.40 18.10
N MET A 29 -3.54 10.58 18.57
CA MET A 29 -4.51 9.48 18.73
C MET A 29 -5.56 9.38 17.61
N ILE A 30 -5.74 10.42 16.78
CA ILE A 30 -6.77 10.44 15.71
C ILE A 30 -6.27 9.74 14.43
N HIS A 31 -4.96 9.57 14.26
CA HIS A 31 -4.37 8.99 13.06
C HIS A 31 -4.39 7.44 13.02
N HIS A 32 -4.70 6.77 14.12
CA HIS A 32 -4.69 5.31 14.21
C HIS A 32 -6.05 4.65 13.87
N ALA A 33 -7.15 5.41 13.82
CA ALA A 33 -8.50 4.87 13.70
C ALA A 33 -9.02 4.69 12.25
N LEU A 34 -8.20 4.96 11.22
CA LEU A 34 -8.63 4.96 9.81
C LEU A 34 -8.24 3.70 9.02
N ASP A 35 -7.25 2.95 9.48
CA ASP A 35 -6.75 1.78 8.76
C ASP A 35 -7.40 0.52 9.34
N LYS A 36 -8.39 -0.02 8.62
CA LYS A 36 -9.03 -1.28 8.98
C LYS A 36 -8.00 -2.42 8.87
N PRO A 37 -7.95 -3.37 9.84
CA PRO A 37 -7.05 -4.50 9.75
C PRO A 37 -7.23 -5.28 8.46
N VAL A 38 -6.13 -5.74 7.88
CA VAL A 38 -6.15 -6.52 6.64
C VAL A 38 -6.67 -7.91 6.94
N THR A 39 -7.88 -8.22 6.47
CA THR A 39 -8.46 -9.56 6.59
C THR A 39 -8.06 -10.43 5.39
N PRO A 40 -7.61 -11.67 5.61
CA PRO A 40 -7.36 -12.62 4.53
C PRO A 40 -8.63 -12.81 3.69
N SER A 41 -8.49 -12.70 2.37
CA SER A 41 -9.56 -13.00 1.44
C SER A 41 -9.35 -14.37 0.77
N SER A 42 -10.43 -15.02 0.38
CA SER A 42 -10.40 -16.31 -0.32
C SER A 42 -9.87 -16.23 -1.75
N ASP A 43 -9.83 -15.03 -2.33
CA ASP A 43 -9.32 -14.74 -3.68
C ASP A 43 -7.82 -14.36 -3.70
N PHE A 44 -7.12 -14.56 -2.58
CA PHE A 44 -5.69 -14.28 -2.39
C PHE A 44 -5.29 -12.80 -2.52
N TYR A 45 -6.25 -11.88 -2.70
CA TYR A 45 -5.99 -10.45 -2.66
C TYR A 45 -5.99 -9.92 -1.22
N LEU A 46 -4.97 -9.12 -0.91
CA LEU A 46 -4.95 -8.25 0.25
C LEU A 46 -5.68 -6.95 -0.11
N ARG A 47 -6.76 -6.67 0.60
CA ARG A 47 -7.57 -5.47 0.39
C ARG A 47 -7.03 -4.34 1.24
N LEU A 48 -6.37 -3.38 0.61
CA LEU A 48 -5.69 -2.27 1.26
C LEU A 48 -6.33 -0.96 0.85
N ASN A 49 -6.53 -0.05 1.80
CA ASN A 49 -6.86 1.33 1.45
C ASN A 49 -5.61 2.03 0.88
N ARG A 50 -5.81 3.23 0.32
CA ARG A 50 -4.74 4.01 -0.31
C ARG A 50 -3.57 4.29 0.65
N ARG A 51 -3.87 4.65 1.90
CA ARG A 51 -2.87 5.02 2.92
C ARG A 51 -2.02 3.82 3.33
N GLN A 52 -2.63 2.65 3.48
CA GLN A 52 -1.94 1.39 3.74
C GLN A 52 -1.00 1.05 2.57
N LEU A 53 -1.48 1.20 1.33
CA LEU A 53 -0.71 0.91 0.13
C LEU A 53 0.52 1.82 -0.01
N GLU A 54 0.33 3.13 0.16
CA GLU A 54 1.40 4.14 0.04
C GLU A 54 2.47 4.03 1.14
N ARG A 55 2.17 3.32 2.24
CA ARG A 55 3.07 3.15 3.39
C ARG A 55 3.62 1.74 3.52
N LEU A 56 3.40 0.89 2.52
CA LEU A 56 3.94 -0.47 2.56
C LEU A 56 5.47 -0.42 2.69
N PRO A 57 6.05 -1.16 3.66
CA PRO A 57 7.49 -1.22 3.86
C PRO A 57 8.12 -2.17 2.83
N LEU A 58 8.01 -1.82 1.55
CA LEU A 58 8.50 -2.63 0.44
C LEU A 58 10.02 -2.68 0.44
N LYS A 59 10.55 -3.87 0.24
CA LYS A 59 11.98 -4.15 0.10
C LYS A 59 12.21 -4.91 -1.19
N HIS A 60 13.31 -4.59 -1.85
CA HIS A 60 13.77 -5.33 -3.01
C HIS A 60 13.95 -6.81 -2.64
N HIS A 61 13.31 -7.69 -3.40
CA HIS A 61 13.46 -9.13 -3.25
C HIS A 61 14.47 -9.66 -4.27
N PHE A 62 14.22 -9.40 -5.56
CA PHE A 62 15.18 -9.67 -6.62
C PHE A 62 14.91 -8.80 -7.86
N SER A 63 15.92 -8.71 -8.73
CA SER A 63 15.71 -8.36 -10.14
C SER A 63 16.58 -9.26 -11.00
N GLU A 64 16.12 -9.52 -12.21
CA GLU A 64 16.80 -10.37 -13.17
C GLU A 64 16.70 -9.75 -14.57
N ALA A 65 17.82 -9.68 -15.27
CA ALA A 65 17.84 -9.32 -16.68
C ALA A 65 17.45 -10.53 -17.52
N THR A 66 16.36 -10.42 -18.27
CA THR A 66 15.88 -11.45 -19.21
C THR A 66 16.50 -11.28 -20.59
N SER A 67 17.01 -10.09 -20.89
CA SER A 67 17.79 -9.76 -22.08
C SER A 67 18.77 -8.64 -21.75
N TYR A 68 19.95 -8.64 -22.37
CA TYR A 68 20.95 -7.59 -22.20
C TYR A 68 21.01 -6.61 -23.39
N ILE A 69 20.47 -7.00 -24.55
CA ILE A 69 20.44 -6.17 -25.77
C ILE A 69 19.10 -6.40 -26.49
N PRO A 70 18.08 -5.54 -26.30
CA PRO A 70 18.03 -4.45 -25.33
C PRO A 70 18.02 -4.98 -23.90
N ALA A 71 18.49 -4.16 -22.95
CA ALA A 71 18.50 -4.51 -21.53
C ALA A 71 17.08 -4.47 -20.96
N LEU A 72 16.52 -5.65 -20.71
CA LEU A 72 15.16 -5.88 -20.22
C LEU A 72 15.21 -6.84 -19.04
N GLY A 73 14.20 -6.78 -18.19
CA GLY A 73 14.10 -7.74 -17.10
C GLY A 73 12.83 -7.64 -16.29
N ILE A 74 12.85 -8.32 -15.16
CA ILE A 74 11.79 -8.30 -14.16
C ILE A 74 12.39 -7.91 -12.81
N THR A 75 11.54 -7.38 -11.93
CA THR A 75 11.89 -7.16 -10.54
C THR A 75 10.70 -7.49 -9.64
N GLU A 76 10.99 -8.01 -8.45
CA GLU A 76 9.99 -8.28 -7.43
C GLU A 76 10.39 -7.60 -6.10
N TRP A 77 9.38 -7.09 -5.42
CA TRP A 77 9.47 -6.38 -4.16
C TRP A 77 8.46 -6.95 -3.18
N HIS A 78 8.88 -7.15 -1.93
CA HIS A 78 8.04 -7.71 -0.87
C HIS A 78 7.87 -6.73 0.27
N GLY A 79 6.69 -6.75 0.88
CA GLY A 79 6.39 -6.04 2.11
C GLY A 79 5.58 -6.92 3.05
N ALA A 80 5.26 -6.39 4.22
CA ALA A 80 4.33 -7.03 5.14
C ALA A 80 3.42 -5.99 5.79
N ILE A 81 2.16 -6.36 5.99
CA ILE A 81 1.16 -5.58 6.74
C ILE A 81 0.27 -6.54 7.52
N ASP A 82 0.07 -6.28 8.81
CA ASP A 82 -0.73 -7.13 9.72
C ASP A 82 -0.35 -8.63 9.67
N GLY A 83 0.94 -8.93 9.49
CA GLY A 83 1.45 -10.31 9.38
C GLY A 83 1.25 -10.98 8.02
N GLN A 84 0.65 -10.29 7.05
CA GLN A 84 0.41 -10.77 5.70
C GLN A 84 1.49 -10.27 4.73
N THR A 85 1.99 -11.16 3.88
CA THR A 85 2.99 -10.81 2.86
C THR A 85 2.34 -10.10 1.68
N VAL A 86 2.90 -8.95 1.30
CA VAL A 86 2.59 -8.26 0.06
C VAL A 86 3.70 -8.53 -0.95
N SER A 87 3.34 -8.86 -2.19
CA SER A 87 4.28 -8.95 -3.32
C SER A 87 3.83 -8.04 -4.45
N ILE A 88 4.80 -7.35 -5.05
CA ILE A 88 4.64 -6.49 -6.22
C ILE A 88 5.79 -6.80 -7.19
N ALA A 89 5.46 -7.04 -8.45
CA ALA A 89 6.44 -7.32 -9.50
C ALA A 89 6.08 -6.59 -10.80
N TRP A 90 7.10 -6.19 -11.57
CA TRP A 90 6.93 -5.55 -12.87
C TRP A 90 8.10 -5.85 -13.80
N SER A 91 7.85 -5.68 -15.10
CA SER A 91 8.90 -5.70 -16.12
C SER A 91 9.55 -4.33 -16.27
N TRP A 92 10.84 -4.31 -16.60
CA TRP A 92 11.61 -3.10 -16.82
C TRP A 92 12.43 -3.15 -18.11
N ALA A 93 12.78 -1.98 -18.62
CA ALA A 93 13.74 -1.78 -19.70
C ALA A 93 14.71 -0.64 -19.36
N LEU A 94 15.99 -0.81 -19.66
CA LEU A 94 16.95 0.29 -19.73
C LEU A 94 16.96 0.80 -21.18
N CYS A 95 16.59 2.07 -21.35
CA CYS A 95 16.54 2.73 -22.65
C CYS A 95 17.86 3.43 -22.98
N ASP A 96 18.04 3.82 -24.25
CA ASP A 96 19.25 4.49 -24.74
C ASP A 96 19.50 5.88 -24.11
N ASP A 97 18.47 6.46 -23.49
CA ASP A 97 18.57 7.69 -22.70
C ASP A 97 19.24 7.47 -21.31
N GLY A 98 19.58 6.23 -20.99
CA GLY A 98 20.19 5.81 -19.73
C GLY A 98 19.19 5.66 -18.57
N TYR A 99 17.89 5.83 -18.82
CA TYR A 99 16.85 5.68 -17.80
C TYR A 99 16.18 4.31 -17.88
N THR A 100 15.73 3.83 -16.72
CA THR A 100 14.99 2.58 -16.60
C THR A 100 13.49 2.87 -16.47
N TYR A 101 12.69 2.20 -17.30
CA TYR A 101 11.25 2.36 -17.36
C TYR A 101 10.52 1.07 -17.03
N VAL A 102 9.33 1.18 -16.43
CA VAL A 102 8.37 0.07 -16.35
C VAL A 102 7.85 -0.21 -17.77
N THR A 103 7.79 -1.47 -18.18
CA THR A 103 7.37 -1.87 -19.53
C THR A 103 6.09 -2.70 -19.56
N GLN A 104 5.38 -2.61 -20.66
CA GLN A 104 4.25 -3.48 -20.99
C GLN A 104 4.75 -4.73 -21.76
N PRO A 105 4.01 -5.87 -21.75
CA PRO A 105 2.62 -6.05 -21.29
C PRO A 105 2.45 -6.38 -19.81
N LEU A 106 3.51 -6.79 -19.11
CA LEU A 106 3.51 -7.01 -17.67
C LEU A 106 3.73 -5.67 -16.96
N ASP A 107 2.65 -4.88 -16.91
CA ASP A 107 2.54 -3.78 -15.96
C ASP A 107 2.66 -4.34 -14.52
N ILE A 108 2.46 -3.49 -13.52
CA ILE A 108 2.55 -3.91 -12.12
C ILE A 108 1.57 -5.05 -11.82
N THR A 109 2.14 -6.20 -11.45
CA THR A 109 1.42 -7.35 -10.89
C THR A 109 1.58 -7.34 -9.38
N SER A 110 0.51 -7.65 -8.64
CA SER A 110 0.56 -7.71 -7.18
C SER A 110 -0.54 -8.60 -6.63
N ASN A 111 -0.40 -9.00 -5.37
CA ASN A 111 -1.46 -9.64 -4.61
C ASN A 111 -2.35 -8.63 -3.85
N VAL A 112 -2.42 -7.38 -4.33
CA VAL A 112 -3.16 -6.30 -3.66
C VAL A 112 -4.36 -5.86 -4.48
N MET A 113 -5.47 -5.57 -3.81
CA MET A 113 -6.63 -4.89 -4.36
C MET A 113 -6.85 -3.60 -3.57
N LEU A 114 -6.82 -2.46 -4.25
CA LEU A 114 -7.17 -1.19 -3.62
C LEU A 114 -8.66 -1.21 -3.24
N VAL A 115 -8.97 -0.77 -2.03
CA VAL A 115 -10.35 -0.52 -1.61
C VAL A 115 -10.58 0.97 -1.38
N SER A 116 -11.77 1.43 -1.77
CA SER A 116 -12.28 2.77 -1.45
C SER A 116 -12.55 2.91 0.05
N ASP A 117 -12.75 4.15 0.52
CA ASP A 117 -13.10 4.44 1.92
C ASP A 117 -14.42 3.76 2.37
N LYS A 118 -15.27 3.39 1.42
CA LYS A 118 -16.51 2.63 1.67
C LYS A 118 -16.29 1.11 1.73
N GLY A 119 -15.08 0.64 1.49
CA GLY A 119 -14.69 -0.78 1.52
C GLY A 119 -14.95 -1.55 0.22
N TYR A 120 -15.29 -0.88 -0.88
CA TYR A 120 -15.45 -1.52 -2.19
C TYR A 120 -14.13 -1.61 -2.93
N ASP A 121 -13.91 -2.72 -3.63
CA ASP A 121 -12.79 -2.90 -4.55
C ASP A 121 -12.81 -1.82 -5.64
N ALA A 122 -11.70 -1.10 -5.79
CA ALA A 122 -11.49 -0.10 -6.84
C ALA A 122 -11.16 -0.75 -8.20
N GLY A 123 -10.73 -2.02 -8.15
CA GLY A 123 -10.40 -2.82 -9.32
C GLY A 123 -8.92 -2.72 -9.75
N PRO A 124 -8.50 -3.56 -10.71
CA PRO A 124 -7.08 -3.72 -11.06
C PRO A 124 -6.44 -2.44 -11.60
N SER A 125 -7.12 -1.70 -12.47
CA SER A 125 -6.54 -0.51 -13.12
C SER A 125 -6.27 0.63 -12.12
N GLU A 126 -7.19 0.87 -11.19
CA GLU A 126 -6.98 1.90 -10.16
C GLU A 126 -5.92 1.45 -9.15
N THR A 127 -5.90 0.17 -8.80
CA THR A 127 -4.85 -0.41 -7.97
C THR A 127 -3.47 -0.23 -8.60
N ALA A 128 -3.31 -0.57 -9.87
CA ALA A 128 -2.06 -0.38 -10.61
C ALA A 128 -1.64 1.09 -10.65
N CYS A 129 -2.57 2.02 -10.86
CA CYS A 129 -2.29 3.46 -10.85
C CYS A 129 -1.69 3.94 -9.52
N VAL A 130 -2.25 3.51 -8.39
CA VAL A 130 -1.70 3.88 -7.07
C VAL A 130 -0.35 3.19 -6.85
N LEU A 131 -0.19 1.93 -7.24
CA LEU A 131 1.08 1.22 -7.16
C LEU A 131 2.18 1.92 -7.95
N HIS A 132 1.90 2.41 -9.16
CA HIS A 132 2.84 3.24 -9.94
C HIS A 132 3.29 4.48 -9.16
N GLY A 133 2.42 5.08 -8.35
CA GLY A 133 2.78 6.14 -7.41
C GLY A 133 3.75 5.67 -6.34
N VAL A 134 3.53 4.48 -5.76
CA VAL A 134 4.41 3.86 -4.77
C VAL A 134 5.81 3.59 -5.33
N LEU A 135 5.92 3.09 -6.57
CA LEU A 135 7.20 2.81 -7.22
C LEU A 135 8.11 4.05 -7.28
N ARG A 136 7.56 5.27 -7.38
CA ARG A 136 8.33 6.52 -7.40
C ARG A 136 9.09 6.79 -6.10
N HIS A 137 8.68 6.16 -5.00
CA HIS A 137 9.30 6.29 -3.70
C HIS A 137 10.29 5.16 -3.39
N LEU A 138 10.43 4.18 -4.28
CA LEU A 138 11.38 3.09 -4.16
C LEU A 138 12.68 3.43 -4.91
N ASP A 139 13.82 2.95 -4.41
CA ASP A 139 15.13 3.07 -5.05
C ASP A 139 15.35 2.03 -6.17
N TRP A 140 14.26 1.59 -6.82
CA TRP A 140 14.25 0.42 -7.71
C TRP A 140 15.09 0.58 -8.97
N GLN A 141 15.14 1.79 -9.54
CA GLN A 141 15.98 2.07 -10.71
C GLN A 141 17.46 1.87 -10.37
N ALA A 142 17.91 2.32 -9.19
CA ALA A 142 19.28 2.13 -8.75
C ALA A 142 19.64 0.65 -8.56
N LYS A 143 18.71 -0.17 -8.06
CA LYS A 143 18.89 -1.63 -7.97
C LYS A 143 19.09 -2.26 -9.35
N ILE A 144 18.28 -1.88 -10.33
CA ILE A 144 18.41 -2.40 -11.70
C ILE A 144 19.73 -1.96 -12.34
N SER A 145 20.10 -0.67 -12.24
CA SER A 145 21.36 -0.18 -12.79
C SER A 145 22.55 -0.95 -12.24
N SER A 146 22.54 -1.32 -10.94
CA SER A 146 23.61 -2.11 -10.34
C SER A 146 23.74 -3.53 -10.89
N ILE A 147 22.67 -4.10 -11.45
CA ILE A 147 22.64 -5.46 -12.03
C ILE A 147 23.06 -5.43 -13.50
N VAL A 148 22.70 -4.37 -14.23
CA VAL A 148 22.99 -4.26 -15.66
C VAL A 148 24.41 -3.74 -15.92
N LEU A 149 24.93 -2.86 -15.05
CA LEU A 149 26.23 -2.20 -15.22
C LEU A 149 27.33 -2.73 -14.30
N GLY A 150 26.99 -3.52 -13.27
CA GLY A 150 27.93 -4.12 -12.33
C GLY A 150 28.38 -5.51 -12.79
#